data_AF-A0A2P8C6D9-F1
#
_entry.id   AF-A0A2P8C6D9-F1
#
_cell.length_a   1.000
_cell.length_b   1.000
_cell.length_c   1.000
_cell.angle_alpha   90.00
_cell.angle_beta   90.00
_cell.angle_gamma   90.00
#
_symmetry.space_group_name_H-M   'P 1'
#
loop_
_entity.id
_entity.type
_entity.pdbx_description
1 polymer ?
#
loop_
_entity_poly.entity_id
_entity_poly.type
_entity_poly.pdbx_seq_one_letter_code
_entity_poly.pdbx_strand_id
1 'polypeptide(L)'
;MDATQPTPNFPVKGRKRILAGNAFLLALLFGLVSFNKSVLRPAFHGRPFLDTLTGCFPNFLAALLISLAFVNAIVNRNPRHGRLLAYLGSTIVFVILTIEELKPMWGASTYYDLYDIVASAVGSLLAIGIFEWISRRQKIVTDSN
;
A
#
# COMPACT_ATOMS: atom_id res chain seq x y z
N MET A 1 1.21 1.63 -48.38
CA MET A 1 2.15 1.89 -47.27
C MET A 1 1.39 1.56 -45.99
N ASP A 2 1.79 0.46 -45.36
CA ASP A 2 1.06 -0.26 -44.32
C ASP A 2 1.28 0.38 -42.95
N ALA A 3 0.20 0.76 -42.25
CA ALA A 3 0.23 1.49 -40.98
C ALA A 3 -0.37 0.66 -39.83
N THR A 4 -0.06 -0.65 -39.79
CA THR A 4 -0.55 -1.57 -38.76
C THR A 4 0.60 -2.05 -37.87
N GLN A 5 1.14 -1.13 -37.06
CA GLN A 5 1.97 -1.53 -35.91
C GLN A 5 1.06 -2.22 -34.87
N PRO A 6 1.33 -3.48 -34.49
CA PRO A 6 0.49 -4.18 -33.53
C PRO A 6 0.69 -3.57 -32.14
N THR A 7 -0.39 -3.06 -31.56
CA THR A 7 -0.44 -2.72 -30.13
C THR A 7 -0.02 -3.95 -29.31
N PRO A 8 0.82 -3.82 -28.27
CA PRO A 8 1.23 -4.94 -27.45
C PRO A 8 0.01 -5.52 -26.73
N ASN A 9 -0.49 -6.63 -27.29
CA ASN A 9 -1.66 -7.33 -26.83
C ASN A 9 -1.24 -8.13 -25.59
N PHE A 10 -1.30 -7.50 -24.41
CA PHE A 10 -1.08 -8.21 -23.15
C PHE A 10 -2.15 -9.32 -23.03
N PRO A 11 -1.75 -10.60 -22.88
CA PRO A 11 -2.70 -11.71 -22.86
C PRO A 11 -3.69 -11.53 -21.70
N VAL A 12 -4.97 -11.42 -22.04
CA VAL A 12 -6.11 -11.16 -21.12
C VAL A 12 -6.14 -12.14 -19.93
N LYS A 13 -5.59 -13.35 -20.11
CA LYS A 13 -5.48 -14.41 -19.09
C LYS A 13 -4.52 -14.04 -17.94
N GLY A 14 -3.43 -13.32 -18.22
CA GLY A 14 -2.47 -12.88 -17.20
C GLY A 14 -3.02 -11.76 -16.32
N ARG A 15 -3.81 -10.86 -16.90
CA ARG A 15 -4.40 -9.70 -16.22
C ARG A 15 -5.35 -10.09 -15.08
N LYS A 16 -6.16 -11.13 -15.28
CA LYS A 16 -7.07 -11.68 -14.25
C LYS A 16 -6.29 -12.32 -13.09
N ARG A 17 -5.20 -13.04 -13.39
CA ARG A 17 -4.33 -13.67 -12.36
C ARG A 17 -3.64 -12.62 -11.48
N ILE A 18 -3.15 -11.54 -12.08
CA ILE A 18 -2.52 -10.43 -11.34
C ILE A 18 -3.55 -9.71 -10.46
N LEU A 19 -4.75 -9.45 -10.99
CA LEU A 19 -5.82 -8.84 -10.20
C LEU A 19 -6.25 -9.73 -9.02
N ALA A 20 -6.42 -11.03 -9.27
CA ALA A 20 -6.74 -12.01 -8.23
C ALA A 20 -5.63 -12.12 -7.18
N GLY A 21 -4.36 -12.10 -7.60
CA GLY A 21 -3.20 -12.09 -6.69
C GLY A 21 -3.18 -10.86 -5.80
N ASN A 22 -3.37 -9.66 -6.38
CA ASN A 22 -3.43 -8.42 -5.60
C ASN A 22 -4.64 -8.36 -4.66
N ALA A 23 -5.81 -8.84 -5.10
CA ALA A 23 -6.99 -8.92 -4.25
C ALA A 23 -6.81 -9.91 -3.09
N PHE A 24 -6.20 -11.07 -3.36
CA PHE A 24 -5.85 -12.05 -2.34
C PHE A 24 -4.83 -11.48 -1.35
N LEU A 25 -3.81 -10.78 -1.84
CA LEU A 25 -2.79 -10.15 -1.00
C LEU A 25 -3.40 -9.06 -0.11
N LEU A 26 -4.33 -8.26 -0.65
CA LEU A 26 -5.15 -7.31 0.13
C LEU A 26 -5.97 -8.01 1.21
N ALA A 27 -6.67 -9.10 0.88
CA ALA A 27 -7.46 -9.86 1.84
C ALA A 27 -6.58 -10.48 2.93
N LEU A 28 -5.39 -10.96 2.57
CA LEU A 28 -4.43 -11.56 3.49
C LEU A 28 -3.82 -10.49 4.42
N LEU A 29 -3.55 -9.29 3.90
CA LEU A 29 -3.12 -8.15 4.71
C LEU A 29 -4.22 -7.68 5.66
N PHE A 30 -5.46 -7.56 5.17
CA PHE A 30 -6.61 -7.24 6.00
C PHE A 30 -6.81 -8.28 7.11
N GLY A 31 -6.69 -9.56 6.77
CA GLY A 31 -6.73 -10.67 7.72
C GLY A 31 -5.60 -10.62 8.74
N LEU A 32 -4.38 -10.28 8.32
CA LEU A 32 -3.22 -10.14 9.21
C LEU A 32 -3.40 -8.98 10.19
N VAL A 33 -3.86 -7.82 9.72
CA VAL A 33 -4.18 -6.67 10.57
C VAL A 33 -5.31 -7.02 11.55
N SER A 34 -6.38 -7.66 11.08
CA SER A 34 -7.51 -8.06 11.91
C SER A 34 -7.14 -9.11 12.96
N PHE A 35 -6.38 -10.13 12.57
CA PHE A 35 -5.86 -11.17 13.48
C PHE A 35 -4.93 -10.56 14.52
N ASN A 36 -4.11 -9.59 14.11
CA ASN A 36 -3.24 -8.90 15.04
C ASN A 36 -4.02 -8.13 16.10
N LYS A 37 -4.97 -7.28 15.68
CA LYS A 37 -5.80 -6.49 16.61
C LYS A 37 -6.68 -7.37 17.51
N SER A 38 -7.19 -8.49 17.02
CA SER A 38 -8.13 -9.36 17.76
C SER A 38 -7.49 -10.47 18.59
N VAL A 39 -6.27 -10.92 18.24
CA VAL A 39 -5.63 -12.07 18.87
C VAL A 39 -4.24 -11.74 19.41
N LEU A 40 -3.35 -11.15 18.60
CA LEU A 40 -1.97 -10.87 19.03
C LEU A 40 -1.91 -9.78 20.10
N ARG A 41 -2.57 -8.63 19.87
CA ARG A 41 -2.56 -7.51 20.82
C ARG A 41 -3.11 -7.91 22.19
N PRO A 42 -4.30 -8.56 22.31
CA PRO A 42 -4.81 -9.08 23.58
C PRO A 42 -3.89 -10.11 24.24
N ALA A 43 -3.20 -10.95 23.46
CA ALA A 43 -2.27 -11.94 23.99
C ALA A 43 -0.98 -11.32 24.59
N PHE A 44 -0.60 -10.10 24.16
CA PHE A 44 0.63 -9.43 24.60
C PHE A 44 0.41 -8.17 25.46
N HIS A 45 -0.84 -7.87 25.84
CA HIS A 45 -1.25 -6.70 26.65
C HIS A 45 -0.50 -6.52 28.01
N GLY A 46 0.29 -7.50 28.45
CA GLY A 46 1.14 -7.42 29.64
C GLY A 46 2.60 -7.03 29.39
N ARG A 47 3.01 -6.79 28.14
CA ARG A 47 4.40 -6.43 27.78
C ARG A 47 4.41 -5.21 26.87
N PRO A 48 4.69 -4.00 27.39
CA PRO A 48 4.48 -2.74 26.67
C PRO A 48 5.23 -2.67 25.33
N PHE A 49 6.45 -3.20 25.25
CA PHE A 49 7.21 -3.24 24.00
C PHE A 49 6.58 -4.14 22.93
N LEU A 50 6.15 -5.35 23.31
CA LEU A 50 5.57 -6.30 22.35
C LEU A 50 4.16 -5.88 21.94
N ASP A 51 3.42 -5.24 22.83
CA ASP A 51 2.10 -4.69 22.54
C ASP A 51 2.18 -3.59 21.48
N THR A 52 3.08 -2.61 21.66
CA THR A 52 3.30 -1.55 20.65
C THR A 52 3.80 -2.12 19.33
N LEU A 53 4.76 -3.05 19.37
CA LEU A 53 5.36 -3.62 18.15
C LEU A 53 4.37 -4.50 17.39
N THR A 54 3.54 -5.28 18.10
CA THR A 54 2.51 -6.09 17.46
C THR A 54 1.39 -5.22 16.91
N GLY A 55 0.95 -4.15 17.59
CA GLY A 55 -0.07 -3.24 17.06
C GLY A 55 0.35 -2.48 15.80
N CYS A 56 1.54 -1.87 15.81
CA CYS A 56 1.94 -0.93 14.77
C CYS A 56 2.49 -1.60 13.50
N PHE A 57 3.08 -2.79 13.63
CA PHE A 57 3.74 -3.48 12.53
C PHE A 57 2.80 -3.91 11.38
N PRO A 58 1.61 -4.49 11.64
CA PRO A 58 0.63 -4.79 10.60
C PRO A 58 0.16 -3.53 9.86
N ASN A 59 -0.04 -2.42 10.56
CA ASN A 59 -0.47 -1.16 9.97
C ASN A 59 0.60 -0.55 9.07
N PHE A 60 1.87 -0.59 9.51
CA PHE A 60 3.01 -0.27 8.66
C PHE A 60 3.04 -1.12 7.39
N LEU A 61 2.91 -2.45 7.52
CA LEU A 61 2.93 -3.37 6.38
C LEU A 61 1.76 -3.14 5.42
N ALA A 62 0.56 -2.91 5.95
CA ALA A 62 -0.62 -2.61 5.14
C ALA A 62 -0.41 -1.31 4.35
N ALA A 63 0.00 -0.22 5.02
CA ALA A 63 0.28 1.05 4.36
C ALA A 63 1.35 0.91 3.28
N LEU A 64 2.43 0.20 3.58
CA LEU A 64 3.54 -0.02 2.66
C LEU A 64 3.10 -0.83 1.43
N LEU A 65 2.48 -2.00 1.63
CA LEU A 65 2.17 -2.93 0.54
C LEU A 65 1.05 -2.43 -0.36
N ILE A 66 0.02 -1.80 0.22
CA ILE A 66 -1.05 -1.19 -0.57
C ILE A 66 -0.49 -0.04 -1.40
N SER A 67 0.34 0.82 -0.80
CA SER A 67 1.01 1.90 -1.54
C SER A 67 1.94 1.36 -2.62
N LEU A 68 2.70 0.28 -2.34
CA LEU A 68 3.55 -0.38 -3.34
C LEU A 68 2.75 -0.96 -4.50
N ALA A 69 1.55 -1.47 -4.27
CA ALA A 69 0.69 -1.96 -5.34
C ALA A 69 0.31 -0.83 -6.31
N PHE A 70 0.02 0.37 -5.80
CA PHE A 70 -0.20 1.57 -6.62
C PHE A 70 1.08 1.98 -7.35
N VAL A 71 2.22 2.05 -6.64
CA VAL A 71 3.52 2.38 -7.23
C VAL A 71 3.87 1.44 -8.38
N ASN A 72 3.71 0.13 -8.18
CA ASN A 72 3.98 -0.87 -9.21
C ASN A 72 3.05 -0.69 -10.43
N ALA A 73 1.77 -0.42 -10.20
CA ALA A 73 0.82 -0.14 -11.27
C ALA A 73 1.20 1.13 -12.07
N ILE A 74 1.70 2.17 -11.40
CA ILE A 74 2.14 3.42 -12.01
C ILE A 74 3.41 3.21 -12.83
N VAL A 75 4.44 2.57 -12.24
CA VAL A 75 5.70 2.27 -12.93
C VAL A 75 5.46 1.42 -14.18
N ASN A 76 4.59 0.41 -14.09
CA ASN A 76 4.32 -0.47 -15.22
C ASN A 76 3.48 0.18 -16.35
N ARG A 77 2.59 1.14 -16.02
CA ARG A 77 1.76 1.82 -17.02
C ARG A 77 2.34 3.12 -17.55
N ASN A 78 3.35 3.65 -16.88
CA ASN A 78 4.01 4.90 -17.23
C ASN A 78 3.07 6.07 -17.60
N PRO A 79 2.11 6.41 -16.73
CA PRO A 79 1.20 7.51 -17.01
C PRO A 79 1.93 8.86 -17.00
N ARG A 80 1.45 9.81 -17.81
CA ARG A 80 2.04 11.15 -17.99
C ARG A 80 2.29 11.91 -16.67
N HIS A 81 1.48 11.65 -15.64
CA HIS A 81 1.60 12.25 -14.30
C HIS A 81 1.90 11.19 -13.22
N GLY A 82 2.79 10.23 -13.49
CA GLY A 82 3.10 9.12 -12.58
C GLY A 82 3.52 9.54 -11.17
N ARG A 83 4.34 10.60 -11.04
CA ARG A 83 4.74 11.14 -9.72
C ARG A 83 3.54 11.61 -8.89
N LEU A 84 2.65 12.40 -9.50
CA LEU A 84 1.46 12.91 -8.83
C LEU A 84 0.54 11.76 -8.40
N LEU A 85 0.35 10.75 -9.25
CA LEU A 85 -0.46 9.58 -8.92
C LEU A 85 0.14 8.75 -7.78
N ALA A 86 1.48 8.65 -7.70
CA ALA A 86 2.14 7.91 -6.63
C ALA A 86 1.94 8.62 -5.28
N TYR A 87 2.15 9.94 -5.25
CA TYR A 87 1.92 10.74 -4.04
C TYR A 87 0.44 10.69 -3.62
N LEU A 88 -0.49 10.91 -4.55
CA LEU A 88 -1.92 10.82 -4.27
C LEU A 88 -2.32 9.44 -3.76
N GLY A 89 -1.84 8.37 -4.40
CA GLY A 89 -2.11 7.00 -3.99
C GLY A 89 -1.67 6.74 -2.55
N SER A 90 -0.41 7.07 -2.23
CA SER A 90 0.14 6.91 -0.88
C SER A 90 -0.58 7.78 0.15
N THR A 91 -0.93 9.03 -0.18
CA THR A 91 -1.71 9.91 0.70
C THR A 91 -3.11 9.36 0.97
N ILE A 92 -3.81 8.85 -0.06
CA ILE A 92 -5.14 8.25 0.11
C ILE A 92 -5.06 7.03 1.02
N VAL A 93 -4.08 6.14 0.81
CA VAL A 93 -3.87 4.96 1.67
C VAL A 93 -3.63 5.37 3.12
N PHE A 94 -2.76 6.35 3.35
CA PHE A 94 -2.50 6.88 4.70
C PHE A 94 -3.77 7.45 5.35
N VAL A 95 -4.54 8.26 4.63
CA VAL A 95 -5.79 8.86 5.14
C VAL A 95 -6.82 7.77 5.47
N ILE A 96 -6.98 6.77 4.61
CA ILE A 96 -7.93 5.66 4.86
C ILE A 96 -7.54 4.89 6.12
N LEU A 97 -6.26 4.52 6.28
CA LEU A 97 -5.79 3.81 7.48
C LEU A 97 -5.91 4.68 8.73
N THR A 98 -5.61 5.98 8.63
CA THR A 98 -5.77 6.92 9.76
C THR A 98 -7.24 7.06 10.16
N ILE A 99 -8.17 7.12 9.20
CA ILE A 99 -9.61 7.14 9.48
C ILE A 99 -10.04 5.82 10.15
N GLU A 100 -9.51 4.68 9.70
CA GLU A 100 -9.79 3.37 10.30
C GLU A 100 -9.39 3.30 11.77
N GLU A 101 -8.25 3.90 12.13
CA GLU A 101 -7.82 4.00 13.54
C GLU A 101 -8.63 5.04 14.35
N LEU A 102 -9.01 6.17 13.75
CA LEU A 102 -9.79 7.22 14.43
C LEU A 102 -11.24 6.80 14.66
N LYS A 103 -11.83 6.15 13.66
CA LYS A 103 -13.22 5.74 13.65
C LYS A 103 -13.27 4.36 13.00
N PRO A 104 -13.28 3.29 13.79
CA PRO A 104 -13.26 1.92 13.28
C PRO A 104 -14.57 1.61 12.54
N MET A 105 -14.61 1.93 11.24
CA MET A 105 -15.78 1.76 10.38
C MET A 105 -16.05 0.29 10.04
N TRP A 106 -15.03 -0.56 10.18
CA TRP A 106 -15.07 -1.99 9.88
C TRP A 106 -15.03 -2.86 11.15
N GLY A 107 -15.21 -2.23 12.33
CA GLY A 107 -15.37 -2.93 13.61
C GLY A 107 -14.10 -3.53 14.21
N ALA A 108 -12.91 -3.10 13.79
CA ALA A 108 -11.64 -3.72 14.20
C ALA A 108 -10.92 -3.04 15.39
N SER A 109 -11.41 -1.93 15.96
CA SER A 109 -10.83 -1.31 17.15
C SER A 109 -11.89 -0.63 18.04
N THR A 110 -11.57 -0.46 19.31
CA THR A 110 -12.29 0.39 20.28
C THR A 110 -11.37 1.47 20.86
N TYR A 111 -10.11 1.53 20.42
CA TYR A 111 -9.05 2.37 21.01
C TYR A 111 -8.21 3.08 19.95
N TYR A 112 -7.96 4.36 20.21
CA TYR A 112 -7.10 5.24 19.44
C TYR A 112 -5.64 4.97 19.80
N ASP A 113 -4.82 4.51 18.84
CA ASP A 113 -3.37 4.32 19.04
C ASP A 113 -2.56 5.21 18.09
N LEU A 114 -1.80 6.14 18.67
CA LEU A 114 -0.93 7.05 17.93
C LEU A 114 0.19 6.30 17.18
N TYR A 115 0.69 5.19 17.73
CA TYR A 115 1.74 4.39 17.10
C TYR A 115 1.27 3.75 15.79
N ASP A 116 -0.01 3.41 15.69
CA ASP A 116 -0.63 2.81 14.51
C ASP A 116 -0.77 3.83 13.36
N ILE A 117 -1.08 5.09 13.69
CA ILE A 117 -1.07 6.22 12.75
C ILE A 117 0.35 6.51 12.27
N VAL A 118 1.32 6.59 13.20
CA VAL A 118 2.73 6.84 12.86
C VAL A 118 3.27 5.71 11.97
N ALA A 119 2.97 4.46 12.28
CA ALA A 119 3.36 3.32 11.47
C ALA A 119 2.79 3.39 10.05
N SER A 120 1.52 3.76 9.92
CA SER A 120 0.89 3.96 8.61
C SER A 120 1.54 5.12 7.83
N ALA A 121 1.88 6.21 8.52
CA ALA A 121 2.61 7.33 7.91
C ALA A 121 3.98 6.88 7.38
N VAL A 122 4.77 6.18 8.21
CA VAL A 122 6.09 5.67 7.82
C VAL A 122 5.99 4.71 6.63
N GLY A 123 5.02 3.78 6.64
CA GLY A 123 4.82 2.84 5.53
C GLY A 123 4.49 3.55 4.21
N SER A 124 3.60 4.54 4.24
CA SER A 124 3.24 5.32 3.05
C SER A 124 4.40 6.18 2.51
N LEU A 125 5.18 6.81 3.40
CA LEU A 125 6.36 7.59 3.02
C LEU A 125 7.46 6.71 2.42
N LEU A 126 7.67 5.52 2.98
CA LEU A 126 8.66 4.58 2.47
C LEU A 126 8.30 4.07 1.07
N ALA A 127 7.01 3.88 0.78
CA ALA A 127 6.52 3.57 -0.57
C ALA A 127 6.82 4.69 -1.57
N ILE A 128 6.62 5.95 -1.18
CA ILE A 128 7.00 7.12 -2.00
C ILE A 128 8.52 7.13 -2.26
N GLY A 129 9.33 6.87 -1.23
CA GLY A 129 10.79 6.76 -1.37
C GLY A 129 11.22 5.68 -2.35
N ILE A 130 10.59 4.51 -2.30
CA ILE A 130 10.84 3.41 -3.25
C ILE A 130 10.47 3.83 -4.68
N PHE A 131 9.31 4.48 -4.87
CA PHE A 131 8.89 4.97 -6.17
C PHE A 131 9.88 6.00 -6.75
N GLU A 132 10.36 6.94 -5.94
CA GLU A 132 11.35 7.93 -6.35
C GLU A 132 12.68 7.26 -6.74
N TRP A 133 13.12 6.27 -5.95
CA TRP A 133 14.35 5.53 -6.24
C TRP A 133 14.27 4.78 -7.57
N ILE A 134 13.16 4.08 -7.82
CA ILE A 134 12.89 3.36 -9.08
C ILE A 134 12.81 4.35 -10.25
N SER A 135 12.06 5.44 -10.08
CA SER A 135 11.87 6.46 -11.13
C SER A 135 13.18 7.11 -11.56
N ARG A 136 14.09 7.39 -10.61
CA ARG A 136 15.44 7.91 -10.90
C ARG A 136 16.30 6.90 -11.65
N ARG A 137 16.24 5.62 -11.27
CA ARG A 137 16.99 4.53 -11.92
C ARG A 137 16.53 4.30 -13.37
N GLN A 138 15.24 4.44 -13.66
CA GLN A 138 14.69 4.15 -14.97
C GLN A 138 14.72 5.33 -15.96
N LYS A 139 15.16 6.54 -15.55
CA LYS A 139 15.03 7.80 -16.33
C LYS A 139 13.60 8.04 -16.85
N ILE A 140 12.61 7.41 -16.24
CA ILE A 140 11.23 7.33 -16.73
C ILE A 140 10.47 8.65 -16.51
N VAL A 141 11.00 9.54 -15.66
CA VAL A 141 10.39 10.85 -15.36
C VAL A 141 11.44 11.97 -15.40
N THR A 142 12.23 11.98 -16.46
CA THR A 142 13.13 13.10 -16.78
C THR A 142 12.94 13.58 -18.22
N ASP A 143 11.76 13.42 -18.81
CA ASP A 143 11.37 14.06 -20.07
C ASP A 143 10.09 14.88 -19.88
N SER A 144 10.09 15.72 -18.86
CA SER A 144 9.16 16.85 -18.76
C SER A 144 9.91 18.06 -18.21
N ASN A 145 10.93 18.46 -18.97
CA ASN A 145 11.30 19.84 -19.31
C ASN A 145 12.67 19.84 -20.00
#